data_AF-A0AAD2DUM6-F1
#
_entry.id   AF-A0AAD2DUM6-F1
#
_cell.length_a   1.000
_cell.length_b   1.000
_cell.length_c   1.000
_cell.angle_alpha   90.00
_cell.angle_beta   90.00
_cell.angle_gamma   90.00
#
_symmetry.space_group_name_H-M   'P 1'
#
loop_
_entity.id
_entity.type
_entity.pdbx_description
1 polymer ?
#
loop_
_entity_poly.entity_id
_entity_poly.type
_entity_poly.pdbx_seq_one_letter_code
_entity_poly.pdbx_strand_id
1 'polypeptide(L)'
;MAMSSPRKHIHKDYIKRAQAYNQKKQALQKLKRKAALRNPDEFYLQRTKTKKIGVFYKLKRRTNKYPEDDLEYILLKKEIKEIDVELEEVNLEQKEVNLELEEINADIEVMTSEAEELRKLLYDLRKHKENATVACDRAIVWQKLVQGNNLKILFERNSLVTG
;
A
#
# COMPACT_ATOMS: atom_id res chain seq x y z
N MET A 1 15.24 19.85 55.97
CA MET A 1 14.06 18.97 55.81
C MET A 1 13.98 18.04 57.02
N ALA A 2 13.04 18.25 57.94
CA ALA A 2 12.92 17.42 59.15
C ALA A 2 12.07 16.18 58.86
N MET A 3 12.70 14.99 58.87
CA MET A 3 12.02 13.70 58.74
C MET A 3 11.19 13.44 60.00
N SER A 4 9.87 13.40 59.86
CA SER A 4 8.92 13.09 60.95
C SER A 4 9.15 11.71 61.57
N SER A 5 9.07 11.59 62.90
CA SER A 5 9.35 10.37 63.68
C SER A 5 8.50 9.14 63.26
N PRO A 6 9.10 7.95 63.05
CA PRO A 6 8.42 6.74 62.57
C PRO A 6 7.20 6.28 63.40
N ARG A 7 7.22 6.47 64.73
CA ARG A 7 6.09 6.09 65.62
C ARG A 7 4.82 6.88 65.34
N LYS A 8 4.94 8.15 64.93
CA LYS A 8 3.77 9.01 64.67
C LYS A 8 2.98 8.54 63.44
N HIS A 9 3.67 7.97 62.44
CA HIS A 9 3.04 7.41 61.24
C HIS A 9 2.26 6.13 61.53
N ILE A 10 2.84 5.20 62.29
CA ILE A 10 2.20 3.92 62.63
C ILE A 10 0.90 4.14 63.44
N HIS A 11 0.93 5.06 64.40
CA HIS A 11 -0.24 5.39 65.21
C HIS A 11 -1.36 6.04 64.38
N LYS A 12 -1.00 6.95 63.47
CA LYS A 12 -1.95 7.60 62.56
C LYS A 12 -2.62 6.61 61.62
N ASP A 13 -1.85 5.65 61.09
CA ASP A 13 -2.39 4.61 60.21
C ASP A 13 -3.27 3.62 60.97
N TYR A 14 -2.91 3.28 62.20
CA TYR A 14 -3.75 2.46 63.07
C TYR A 14 -5.11 3.12 63.32
N ILE A 15 -5.14 4.41 63.65
CA ILE A 15 -6.39 5.15 63.87
C ILE A 15 -7.26 5.13 62.62
N LYS A 16 -6.69 5.44 61.44
CA LYS A 16 -7.43 5.41 60.17
C LYS A 16 -8.01 4.03 59.88
N ARG A 17 -7.23 2.96 60.08
CA ARG A 17 -7.69 1.58 59.89
C ARG A 17 -8.81 1.21 60.86
N ALA A 18 -8.66 1.54 62.15
CA ALA A 18 -9.65 1.24 63.18
C ALA A 18 -10.96 1.98 62.92
N GLN A 19 -10.90 3.25 62.52
CA GLN A 19 -12.07 4.03 62.12
C GLN A 19 -12.77 3.41 60.91
N ALA A 20 -12.04 3.08 59.84
CA ALA A 20 -12.62 2.44 58.66
C ALA A 20 -13.27 1.08 58.98
N TYR A 21 -12.64 0.27 59.83
CA TYR A 21 -13.19 -1.01 60.28
C TYR A 21 -14.48 -0.82 61.08
N ASN A 22 -14.48 0.10 62.05
CA ASN A 22 -15.67 0.38 62.88
C ASN A 22 -16.83 0.93 62.04
N GLN A 23 -16.56 1.79 61.06
CA GLN A 23 -17.57 2.28 60.12
C GLN A 23 -18.18 1.14 59.31
N LYS A 24 -17.36 0.26 58.73
CA LYS A 24 -17.84 -0.93 58.00
C LYS A 24 -18.65 -1.86 58.89
N LYS A 25 -18.19 -2.11 60.12
CA LYS A 25 -18.88 -2.95 61.11
C LYS A 25 -20.26 -2.40 61.45
N GLN A 26 -20.38 -1.09 61.70
CA GLN A 26 -21.66 -0.43 61.95
C GLN A 26 -22.59 -0.49 60.73
N ALA A 27 -22.08 -0.28 59.52
CA ALA A 27 -22.85 -0.38 58.29
C ALA A 27 -23.42 -1.79 58.09
N LEU A 28 -22.60 -2.83 58.29
CA LEU A 28 -23.04 -4.22 58.23
C LEU A 28 -24.10 -4.55 59.29
N GLN A 29 -23.95 -4.04 60.51
CA GLN A 29 -24.94 -4.24 61.56
C GLN A 29 -26.30 -3.62 61.18
N LYS A 30 -26.29 -2.41 60.59
CA LYS A 30 -27.51 -1.77 60.07
C LYS A 30 -28.13 -2.59 58.94
N LEU A 31 -27.33 -3.09 58.00
CA LEU A 31 -27.82 -3.94 56.90
C LEU A 31 -28.44 -5.24 57.42
N LYS A 32 -27.82 -5.91 58.39
CA LYS A 32 -28.36 -7.11 59.03
C LYS A 32 -29.70 -6.86 59.70
N ARG A 33 -29.82 -5.76 60.46
CA ARG A 33 -31.09 -5.36 61.10
C ARG A 33 -32.18 -5.07 60.07
N LYS A 34 -31.85 -4.32 59.00
CA LYS A 34 -32.80 -4.05 57.90
C LYS A 34 -33.24 -5.32 57.18
N ALA A 35 -32.33 -6.27 56.98
CA ALA A 35 -32.66 -7.55 56.37
C ALA A 35 -33.58 -8.40 57.27
N ALA A 36 -33.33 -8.41 58.58
CA ALA A 36 -34.15 -9.15 59.55
C ALA A 36 -35.56 -8.55 59.74
N LEU A 37 -35.68 -7.22 59.68
CA LEU A 37 -36.95 -6.49 59.81
C LEU A 37 -37.69 -6.29 58.48
N ARG A 38 -37.27 -6.96 57.41
CA ARG A 38 -37.85 -6.78 56.08
C ARG A 38 -39.24 -7.42 55.99
N ASN A 39 -40.24 -6.65 55.57
CA ASN A 39 -41.56 -7.17 55.27
C ASN A 39 -41.55 -7.95 53.93
N PRO A 40 -41.94 -9.24 53.90
CA PRO A 40 -41.98 -10.03 52.67
C PRO A 40 -42.94 -9.46 51.61
N ASP A 41 -44.05 -8.86 52.04
CA ASP A 41 -45.13 -8.38 51.17
C ASP A 41 -44.94 -6.94 50.70
N GLU A 42 -43.84 -6.29 51.09
CA GLU A 42 -43.52 -4.94 50.69
C GLU A 42 -43.37 -4.85 49.16
N PHE A 43 -44.19 -4.01 48.52
CA PHE A 43 -44.17 -3.79 47.08
C PHE A 43 -43.79 -2.35 46.72
N TYR A 44 -42.75 -2.21 45.90
CA TYR A 44 -42.34 -0.94 45.31
C TYR A 44 -42.53 -1.00 43.80
N LEU A 45 -43.11 0.04 43.19
CA LEU A 45 -43.30 0.14 41.74
C LEU A 45 -42.01 -0.06 40.94
N GLN A 46 -40.85 0.34 41.49
CA GLN A 46 -39.54 0.14 40.87
C GLN A 46 -39.17 -1.34 40.67
N ARG A 47 -39.77 -2.28 41.43
CA ARG A 47 -39.56 -3.73 41.26
C ARG A 47 -39.95 -4.20 39.86
N THR A 48 -40.90 -3.55 39.19
CA THR A 48 -41.28 -3.88 37.81
C THR A 48 -40.16 -3.61 36.80
N LYS A 49 -39.31 -2.61 37.07
CA LYS A 49 -38.20 -2.19 36.19
C LYS A 49 -36.91 -2.95 36.45
N THR A 50 -36.75 -3.58 37.62
CA THR A 50 -35.53 -4.24 38.08
C THR A 50 -35.68 -5.76 38.12
N LYS A 51 -34.73 -6.49 37.54
CA LYS A 51 -34.73 -7.96 37.60
C LYS A 51 -33.73 -8.46 38.65
N LYS A 52 -34.15 -9.39 39.50
CA LYS A 52 -33.26 -10.21 40.33
C LYS A 52 -32.82 -11.44 39.53
N ILE A 53 -31.55 -11.82 39.62
CA ILE A 53 -31.09 -13.16 39.24
C ILE A 53 -30.66 -13.86 40.52
N GLY A 54 -31.33 -14.94 40.88
CA GLY A 54 -31.07 -15.64 42.14
C GLY A 54 -31.08 -14.66 43.32
N VAL A 55 -29.92 -14.50 43.98
CA VAL A 55 -29.76 -13.68 45.19
C VAL A 55 -29.41 -12.21 44.89
N PHE A 56 -28.97 -11.87 43.67
CA PHE A 56 -28.44 -10.52 43.35
C PHE A 56 -29.36 -9.73 42.40
N TYR A 57 -29.35 -8.40 42.55
CA TYR A 57 -30.01 -7.49 41.62
C TYR A 57 -29.10 -7.19 40.42
N LYS A 58 -29.61 -7.29 39.18
CA LYS A 58 -28.87 -6.78 38.01
C LYS A 58 -28.83 -5.25 38.07
N LEU A 59 -27.63 -4.68 38.19
CA LEU A 59 -27.44 -3.29 37.78
C LEU A 59 -27.68 -3.20 36.26
N LYS A 60 -28.58 -2.31 35.83
CA LYS A 60 -28.73 -2.02 34.40
C LYS A 60 -27.43 -1.41 33.91
N ARG A 61 -26.67 -2.13 33.09
CA ARG A 61 -25.61 -1.52 32.27
C ARG A 61 -26.28 -0.56 31.28
N ARG A 62 -25.65 0.57 30.99
CA ARG A 62 -26.11 1.50 29.94
C ARG A 62 -25.92 0.80 28.60
N THR A 63 -26.91 0.05 28.15
CA THR A 63 -26.99 -0.47 26.79
C THR A 63 -27.92 0.45 26.02
N ASN A 64 -27.40 1.15 25.02
CA ASN A 64 -28.23 1.90 24.09
C ASN A 64 -29.00 0.86 23.27
N LYS A 65 -30.24 0.59 23.65
CA LYS A 65 -31.17 -0.19 22.84
C LYS A 65 -31.83 0.80 21.88
N TYR A 66 -31.21 0.99 20.73
CA TYR A 66 -31.94 1.52 19.59
C TYR A 66 -32.83 0.40 19.04
N PRO A 67 -33.94 0.72 18.36
CA PRO A 67 -34.67 -0.26 17.56
C PRO A 67 -33.68 -0.95 16.61
N GLU A 68 -33.74 -2.28 16.51
CA GLU A 68 -32.79 -3.08 15.70
C GLU A 68 -32.68 -2.53 14.26
N ASP A 69 -33.84 -2.19 13.67
CA ASP A 69 -33.96 -1.65 12.31
C ASP A 69 -33.22 -0.31 12.12
N ASP A 70 -33.18 0.55 13.14
CA ASP A 70 -32.49 1.84 13.08
C ASP A 70 -30.97 1.67 13.18
N LEU A 71 -30.49 0.66 13.92
CA LEU A 71 -29.05 0.38 14.05
C LEU A 71 -28.49 -0.19 12.76
N GLU A 72 -29.16 -1.19 12.20
CA GLU A 72 -28.73 -1.83 10.96
C GLU A 72 -28.69 -0.81 9.83
N TYR A 73 -29.74 -0.01 9.65
CA TYR A 73 -29.78 1.04 8.64
C TYR A 73 -28.67 2.09 8.83
N ILE A 74 -28.42 2.56 10.06
CA ILE A 74 -27.38 3.58 10.32
C ILE A 74 -25.97 3.01 10.11
N LEU A 75 -25.71 1.76 10.53
CA LEU A 75 -24.42 1.12 10.37
C LEU A 75 -24.14 0.81 8.90
N LEU A 76 -25.08 0.17 8.22
CA LEU A 76 -24.98 -0.15 6.80
C LEU A 76 -24.77 1.13 5.97
N LYS A 77 -25.50 2.20 6.28
CA LYS A 77 -25.34 3.49 5.59
C LYS A 77 -23.98 4.15 5.81
N LYS A 78 -23.33 3.90 6.95
CA LYS A 78 -21.95 4.37 7.19
C LYS A 78 -20.95 3.54 6.39
N GLU A 79 -21.09 2.21 6.45
CA GLU A 79 -20.24 1.29 5.70
C GLU A 79 -20.30 1.55 4.19
N ILE A 80 -21.50 1.75 3.63
CA ILE A 80 -21.67 2.11 2.21
C ILE A 80 -20.92 3.39 1.86
N LYS A 81 -21.01 4.43 2.70
CA LYS A 81 -20.31 5.70 2.46
C LYS A 81 -18.80 5.58 2.52
N GLU A 82 -18.29 4.74 3.42
CA GLU A 82 -16.85 4.48 3.52
C GLU A 82 -16.35 3.78 2.25
N ILE A 83 -17.09 2.76 1.78
CA ILE A 83 -16.79 2.05 0.53
C ILE A 83 -16.85 2.99 -0.69
N ASP A 84 -17.83 3.88 -0.75
CA ASP A 84 -17.96 4.83 -1.87
C ASP A 84 -16.74 5.76 -1.98
N VAL A 85 -16.19 6.22 -0.85
CA VAL A 85 -15.00 7.08 -0.81
C VAL A 85 -13.77 6.30 -1.29
N GLU A 86 -13.56 5.09 -0.75
CA GLU A 86 -12.44 4.24 -1.17
C GLU A 86 -12.50 3.90 -2.66
N LEU A 87 -13.71 3.67 -3.20
CA LEU A 87 -13.92 3.40 -4.61
C LEU A 87 -13.64 4.62 -5.49
N GLU A 88 -13.97 5.83 -5.05
CA GLU A 88 -13.60 7.07 -5.77
C GLU A 88 -12.08 7.26 -5.83
N GLU A 89 -11.36 7.00 -4.74
CA GLU A 89 -9.90 7.10 -4.67
C GLU A 89 -9.23 6.13 -5.65
N VAL A 90 -9.61 4.85 -5.62
CA VAL A 90 -9.07 3.83 -6.54
C VAL A 90 -9.36 4.17 -8.01
N ASN A 91 -10.53 4.73 -8.31
CA ASN A 91 -10.87 5.16 -9.68
C ASN A 91 -10.03 6.34 -10.16
N LEU A 92 -9.59 7.24 -9.27
CA LEU A 92 -8.69 8.33 -9.63
C LEU A 92 -7.29 7.81 -9.91
N GLU A 93 -6.77 6.95 -9.03
CA GLU A 93 -5.46 6.31 -9.22
C GLU A 93 -5.41 5.52 -10.53
N GLN A 94 -6.48 4.78 -10.85
CA GLN A 94 -6.56 4.03 -12.11
C GLN A 94 -6.54 4.95 -13.34
N LYS A 95 -7.18 6.12 -13.28
CA LYS A 95 -7.15 7.10 -14.38
C LYS A 95 -5.76 7.68 -14.58
N GLU A 96 -5.06 7.99 -13.49
CA GLU A 96 -3.70 8.50 -13.54
C GLU A 96 -2.75 7.49 -14.21
N VAL A 97 -2.79 6.23 -13.75
CA VAL A 97 -1.99 5.15 -14.37
C VAL A 97 -2.32 4.96 -15.86
N ASN A 98 -3.60 5.07 -16.25
CA ASN A 98 -3.98 4.95 -17.66
C ASN A 98 -3.42 6.10 -18.51
N LEU A 99 -3.37 7.32 -18.00
CA LEU A 99 -2.77 8.46 -18.70
C LEU A 99 -1.27 8.27 -18.88
N GLU A 100 -0.56 7.81 -17.85
CA GLU A 100 0.87 7.49 -17.95
C GLU A 100 1.14 6.38 -18.98
N LEU A 101 0.27 5.36 -19.04
CA LEU A 101 0.37 4.31 -20.06
C LEU A 101 0.16 4.83 -21.48
N GLU A 102 -0.77 5.77 -21.68
CA GLU A 102 -0.98 6.40 -22.99
C GLU A 102 0.24 7.21 -23.45
N GLU A 103 0.87 7.96 -22.53
CA GLU A 103 2.09 8.73 -22.81
C GLU A 103 3.26 7.80 -23.19
N ILE A 104 3.49 6.75 -22.41
CA ILE A 104 4.54 5.76 -22.68
C ILE A 104 4.30 5.07 -24.04
N ASN A 105 3.05 4.75 -24.37
CA ASN A 105 2.73 4.15 -25.66
C ASN A 105 3.05 5.09 -26.83
N ALA A 106 2.76 6.39 -26.70
CA ALA A 106 3.12 7.38 -27.71
C ALA A 106 4.64 7.48 -27.91
N ASP A 107 5.41 7.49 -26.81
CA ASP A 107 6.88 7.50 -26.86
C ASP A 107 7.44 6.22 -27.53
N ILE A 108 6.85 5.06 -27.23
CA ILE A 108 7.21 3.80 -27.88
C ILE A 108 6.95 3.88 -29.39
N GLU A 109 5.81 4.40 -29.83
CA GLU A 109 5.51 4.57 -31.26
C GLU A 109 6.57 5.42 -31.97
N VAL A 110 6.94 6.57 -31.38
CA VAL A 110 7.99 7.43 -31.93
C VAL A 110 9.31 6.66 -32.04
N MET A 111 9.77 6.03 -30.96
CA MET A 111 11.02 5.26 -30.95
C MET A 111 11.01 4.11 -31.97
N THR A 112 9.86 3.45 -32.16
CA THR A 112 9.75 2.37 -33.16
C THR A 112 9.91 2.90 -34.59
N SER A 113 9.33 4.06 -34.89
CA SER A 113 9.47 4.70 -36.20
C SER A 113 10.93 5.09 -36.49
N GLU A 114 11.63 5.67 -35.52
CA GLU A 114 13.05 6.04 -35.63
C GLU A 114 13.93 4.78 -35.82
N ALA A 115 13.65 3.71 -35.09
CA ALA A 115 14.36 2.45 -35.23
C ALA A 115 14.19 1.85 -36.64
N GLU A 116 13.01 1.99 -37.25
CA GLU A 116 12.77 1.55 -38.63
C GLU A 116 13.53 2.39 -39.65
N GLU A 117 13.62 3.70 -39.47
CA GLU A 117 14.40 4.60 -40.32
C GLU A 117 15.89 4.25 -40.27
N LEU A 118 16.43 4.04 -39.05
CA LEU A 118 17.81 3.62 -38.86
C LEU A 118 18.10 2.27 -39.52
N ARG A 119 17.15 1.32 -39.46
CA ARG A 119 17.26 0.02 -40.15
C ARG A 119 17.36 0.19 -41.67
N LYS A 120 16.56 1.07 -42.27
CA LYS A 120 16.60 1.37 -43.71
C LYS A 120 17.94 1.97 -44.12
N LEU A 121 18.41 2.99 -43.38
CA LEU A 121 19.70 3.63 -43.64
C LEU A 121 20.88 2.66 -43.52
N LEU A 122 20.85 1.77 -42.53
CA LEU A 122 21.86 0.73 -42.37
C LEU A 122 21.90 -0.22 -43.58
N TYR A 123 20.73 -0.60 -44.09
CA TYR A 123 20.62 -1.43 -45.28
C TYR A 123 21.23 -0.74 -46.51
N ASP A 124 20.89 0.54 -46.73
CA ASP A 124 21.40 1.31 -47.86
C ASP A 124 22.93 1.51 -47.77
N LEU A 125 23.45 1.86 -46.59
CA LEU A 125 24.89 2.00 -46.35
C LEU A 125 25.63 0.69 -46.63
N ARG A 126 25.08 -0.44 -46.16
CA ARG A 126 25.66 -1.76 -46.41
C ARG A 126 25.71 -2.06 -47.91
N LYS A 127 24.63 -1.80 -48.63
CA LYS A 127 24.54 -2.01 -50.08
C LYS A 127 25.53 -1.13 -50.84
N HIS A 128 25.65 0.15 -50.47
CA HIS A 128 26.63 1.07 -51.05
C HIS A 128 28.06 0.59 -50.80
N LYS A 129 28.36 0.09 -49.60
CA LYS A 129 29.67 -0.48 -49.26
C LYS A 129 29.98 -1.71 -50.13
N GLU A 130 29.05 -2.63 -50.28
CA GLU A 130 29.20 -3.83 -51.13
C GLU A 130 29.43 -3.45 -52.61
N ASN A 131 28.68 -2.48 -53.13
CA ASN A 131 28.88 -1.97 -54.49
C ASN A 131 30.26 -1.32 -54.67
N ALA A 132 30.71 -0.53 -53.69
CA ALA A 132 32.02 0.11 -53.72
C ALA A 132 33.15 -0.92 -53.68
N THR A 133 33.03 -1.98 -52.86
CA THR A 133 34.02 -3.08 -52.85
C THR A 133 34.10 -3.77 -54.20
N VAL A 134 32.96 -4.08 -54.83
CA VAL A 134 32.93 -4.69 -56.16
C VAL A 134 33.53 -3.77 -57.23
N ALA A 135 33.28 -2.46 -57.15
CA ALA A 135 33.87 -1.49 -58.07
C ALA A 135 35.40 -1.40 -57.92
N CYS A 136 35.91 -1.39 -56.69
CA CYS A 136 37.34 -1.45 -56.41
C CYS A 136 37.98 -2.74 -56.93
N ASP A 137 37.37 -3.90 -56.69
CA ASP A 137 37.86 -5.19 -57.18
C ASP A 137 37.94 -5.19 -58.71
N ARG A 138 36.91 -4.68 -59.39
CA ARG A 138 36.91 -4.51 -60.86
C ARG A 138 38.03 -3.57 -61.33
N ALA A 139 38.24 -2.45 -60.66
CA ALA A 139 39.30 -1.49 -61.01
C ALA A 139 40.70 -2.11 -60.89
N ILE A 140 40.94 -2.88 -59.82
CA ILE A 140 42.20 -3.63 -59.62
C ILE A 140 42.42 -4.63 -60.77
N VAL A 141 41.38 -5.38 -61.16
CA VAL A 141 41.46 -6.32 -62.29
C VAL A 141 41.77 -5.59 -63.60
N TRP A 142 41.09 -4.48 -63.89
CA TRP A 142 41.36 -3.65 -65.06
C TRP A 142 42.80 -3.13 -65.09
N GLN A 143 43.32 -2.67 -63.96
CA GLN A 143 44.70 -2.18 -63.87
C GLN A 143 45.72 -3.29 -64.16
N LYS A 144 45.51 -4.51 -63.63
CA LYS A 144 46.34 -5.69 -63.92
C LYS A 144 46.30 -6.08 -65.40
N LEU A 145 45.13 -6.04 -66.04
CA LEU A 145 44.98 -6.33 -67.48
C LEU A 145 45.69 -5.30 -68.35
N VAL A 146 45.55 -4.01 -68.05
CA VAL A 146 46.24 -2.93 -68.78
C VAL A 146 47.77 -3.05 -68.63
N GLN A 147 48.26 -3.31 -67.41
CA GLN A 147 49.69 -3.57 -67.19
C GLN A 147 50.19 -4.80 -67.96
N GLY A 148 49.44 -5.91 -67.95
CA GLY A 148 49.77 -7.11 -68.71
C GLY A 148 49.76 -6.92 -70.23
N ASN A 149 48.77 -6.20 -70.76
CA ASN A 149 48.70 -5.88 -72.19
C ASN A 149 49.80 -4.92 -72.64
N ASN A 150 50.13 -3.92 -71.83
CA ASN A 150 51.26 -3.03 -72.11
C ASN A 150 52.60 -3.80 -72.14
N LEU A 151 52.78 -4.76 -71.23
CA LEU A 151 53.95 -5.65 -71.23
C LEU A 151 53.97 -6.55 -72.48
N LYS A 152 52.81 -7.05 -72.93
CA LYS A 152 52.69 -7.87 -74.14
C LYS A 152 52.99 -7.08 -75.42
N ILE A 153 52.50 -5.85 -75.55
CA ILE A 153 52.79 -4.95 -76.68
C ILE A 153 54.28 -4.58 -76.73
N LEU A 154 54.91 -4.35 -75.57
CA LEU A 154 56.35 -4.10 -75.49
C LEU A 154 57.17 -5.34 -75.89
N PHE A 155 56.72 -6.54 -75.54
CA PHE A 155 57.36 -7.80 -75.92
C PHE A 155 57.26 -8.06 -77.43
N GLU A 156 56.07 -7.85 -78.03
CA GLU A 156 55.85 -8.01 -79.47
C GLU A 156 56.65 -6.99 -80.31
N ARG A 157 56.76 -5.73 -79.83
CA ARG A 157 57.61 -4.72 -80.46
C ARG A 157 59.09 -5.07 -80.42
N ASN A 158 59.57 -5.64 -79.31
CA ASN A 158 60.96 -6.07 -79.22
C ASN A 158 61.26 -7.30 -80.10
N SER A 159 60.31 -8.21 -80.29
CA SER A 159 60.48 -9.35 -81.20
C SER A 159 60.52 -8.99 -82.70
N LEU A 160 59.99 -7.83 -83.10
CA LEU A 160 60.02 -7.33 -84.48
C LEU A 160 61.31 -6.57 -84.82
N VAL A 161 62.13 -6.22 -83.82
CA VAL A 161 63.39 -5.48 -84.00
C VAL A 161 64.61 -6.41 -84.00
N THR A 162 64.44 -7.69 -83.65
CA THR A 162 65.51 -8.70 -83.59
C THR A 162 65.38 -9.81 -84.64
N GLY A 163 64.62 -9.60 -85.72
CA GLY A 163 64.46 -10.53 -86.85
C GLY A 163 65.32 -10.13 -88.05
#